data_AF-A0A250IVT8-F1
#
_entry.id   AF-A0A250IVT8-F1
#
_cell.length_a   1.000
_cell.length_b   1.000
_cell.length_c   1.000
_cell.angle_alpha   90.00
_cell.angle_beta   90.00
_cell.angle_gamma   90.00
#
_symmetry.space_group_name_H-M   'P 1'
#
loop_
_entity.id
_entity.type
_entity.pdbx_description
1 polymer ?
#
loop_
_entity_poly.entity_id
_entity_poly.type
_entity_poly.pdbx_seq_one_letter_code
_entity_poly.pdbx_strand_id
1 'polypeptide(L)'
;MNNPVASIANAIQRDGGDGIVVVYYPDLGTRDWLVDEVESIAGADMSVRTDSVAEARQRPDALVLLTPVNERAAIEELDGTRDQLLEPRRKHPVVLFLLRDGDGTRALREAPSLASWIRGSDPDPERLAEVDVEAERQAFEAENGASPEEWLSRWRANGIPRDARTVVLSYRASLLEKR
;
A
#
# COMPACT_ATOMS: atom_id res chain seq x y z
N MET A 1 4.45 -19.40 2.25
CA MET A 1 4.39 -18.82 0.89
C MET A 1 4.26 -17.32 1.11
N ASN A 2 5.34 -16.57 0.84
CA ASN A 2 5.42 -15.14 1.17
C ASN A 2 4.45 -14.38 0.29
N ASN A 3 3.53 -13.61 0.89
CA ASN A 3 2.59 -12.80 0.13
C ASN A 3 2.99 -11.32 0.22
N PRO A 4 3.73 -10.78 -0.77
CA PRO A 4 4.18 -9.38 -0.77
C PRO A 4 3.02 -8.38 -0.72
N VAL A 5 1.85 -8.80 -1.19
CA VAL A 5 0.64 -8.00 -1.14
C VAL A 5 0.08 -7.90 0.29
N ALA A 6 0.33 -8.89 1.16
CA ALA A 6 0.03 -8.81 2.62
C ALA A 6 0.79 -7.66 3.29
N SER A 7 2.04 -7.51 2.87
CA SER A 7 2.93 -6.50 3.42
C SER A 7 2.58 -5.11 2.89
N ILE A 8 2.18 -4.99 1.63
CA ILE A 8 1.63 -3.76 1.06
C ILE A 8 0.34 -3.38 1.80
N ALA A 9 -0.55 -4.34 2.02
CA ALA A 9 -1.76 -4.13 2.80
C ALA A 9 -1.43 -3.63 4.22
N ASN A 10 -0.56 -4.33 4.96
CA ASN A 10 -0.15 -3.91 6.30
C ASN A 10 0.50 -2.51 6.32
N ALA A 11 1.27 -2.14 5.29
CA ALA A 11 1.85 -0.81 5.15
C ALA A 11 0.77 0.26 4.93
N ILE A 12 -0.20 0.00 4.04
CA ILE A 12 -1.38 0.85 3.83
C ILE A 12 -2.19 1.01 5.13
N GLN A 13 -2.30 -0.06 5.93
CA GLN A 13 -2.99 -0.07 7.23
C GLN A 13 -2.29 0.79 8.29
N ARG A 14 -0.96 0.68 8.36
CA ARG A 14 -0.12 1.38 9.33
C ARG A 14 -0.07 2.88 9.05
N ASP A 15 -0.01 3.26 7.78
CA ASP A 15 0.13 4.66 7.36
C ASP A 15 -1.23 5.37 7.13
N GLY A 16 -2.34 4.64 7.30
CA GLY A 16 -3.61 5.19 7.81
C GLY A 16 -4.20 6.39 7.08
N GLY A 17 -3.98 6.52 5.77
CA GLY A 17 -4.62 7.52 4.90
C GLY A 17 -3.83 8.81 4.66
N ASP A 18 -2.71 9.05 5.35
CA ASP A 18 -2.05 10.38 5.36
C ASP A 18 -0.71 10.43 4.62
N GLY A 19 -0.33 9.39 3.86
CA GLY A 19 1.04 9.27 3.38
C GLY A 19 1.24 8.57 2.04
N ILE A 20 2.53 8.41 1.73
CA ILE A 20 3.02 7.63 0.60
C ILE A 20 3.53 6.29 1.14
N VAL A 21 3.01 5.20 0.59
CA VAL A 21 3.53 3.84 0.78
C VAL A 21 4.48 3.56 -0.38
N VAL A 22 5.71 3.15 -0.09
CA VAL A 22 6.69 2.82 -1.14
C VAL A 22 6.72 1.31 -1.31
N VAL A 23 6.70 0.83 -2.55
CA VAL A 23 6.76 -0.60 -2.88
C VAL A 23 7.91 -0.81 -3.85
N TYR A 24 8.90 -1.59 -3.44
CA TYR A 24 10.02 -1.94 -4.30
C TYR A 24 9.70 -3.18 -5.13
N TYR A 25 9.96 -3.12 -6.44
CA TYR A 25 9.80 -4.25 -7.34
C TYR A 25 11.13 -4.60 -8.04
N PRO A 26 11.42 -5.89 -8.30
CA PRO A 26 12.67 -6.31 -8.94
C PRO A 26 12.66 -6.13 -10.47
N ASP A 27 11.48 -6.20 -11.11
CA ASP A 27 11.32 -6.11 -12.56
C ASP A 27 9.91 -5.62 -12.94
N LEU A 28 9.73 -5.23 -14.20
CA LEU A 28 8.48 -4.66 -14.71
C LEU A 28 7.30 -5.65 -14.69
N GLY A 29 7.55 -6.95 -14.89
CA GLY A 29 6.49 -7.96 -14.80
C GLY A 29 5.97 -8.09 -13.37
N THR A 30 6.88 -8.06 -12.39
CA THR A 30 6.51 -8.04 -10.97
C THR A 30 5.77 -6.76 -10.59
N ARG A 31 6.18 -5.59 -11.12
CA ARG A 31 5.45 -4.33 -10.93
C ARG A 31 3.99 -4.46 -11.40
N ASP A 32 3.79 -4.89 -12.65
CA ASP A 32 2.46 -4.94 -13.25
C ASP A 32 1.54 -5.90 -12.48
N TRP A 33 2.07 -7.07 -12.10
CA TRP A 33 1.36 -8.01 -11.22
C TRP A 33 0.99 -7.40 -9.86
N LEU A 34 1.92 -6.71 -9.18
CA LEU A 34 1.65 -6.07 -7.89
C LEU A 34 0.59 -4.97 -8.01
N VAL A 35 0.63 -4.18 -9.08
CA VAL A 35 -0.36 -3.13 -9.35
C VAL A 35 -1.74 -3.74 -9.56
N ASP A 36 -1.84 -4.81 -10.36
CA ASP A 36 -3.09 -5.54 -10.60
C ASP A 36 -3.66 -6.12 -9.29
N GLU A 37 -2.81 -6.68 -8.43
CA GLU A 37 -3.23 -7.23 -7.13
C GLU A 37 -3.75 -6.12 -6.21
N VAL A 38 -3.03 -5.00 -6.06
CA VAL A 38 -3.46 -3.89 -5.20
C VAL A 38 -4.77 -3.28 -5.71
N GLU A 39 -4.93 -3.14 -7.04
CA GLU A 39 -6.17 -2.64 -7.64
C GLU A 39 -7.35 -3.59 -7.39
N SER A 40 -7.14 -4.90 -7.54
CA SER A 40 -8.13 -5.94 -7.25
C SER A 40 -8.64 -5.87 -5.81
N ILE A 41 -7.75 -5.57 -4.86
CA ILE A 41 -8.06 -5.49 -3.43
C ILE A 41 -8.82 -4.22 -3.07
N ALA A 42 -8.37 -3.08 -3.60
CA ALA A 42 -9.02 -1.80 -3.35
C ALA A 42 -10.41 -1.73 -4.00
N GLY A 43 -10.60 -2.46 -5.10
CA GLY A 43 -11.73 -2.32 -5.99
C GLY A 43 -11.44 -1.26 -7.05
N ALA A 44 -11.81 -1.58 -8.30
CA ALA A 44 -11.54 -0.73 -9.46
C ALA A 44 -12.13 0.69 -9.34
N ASP A 45 -13.23 0.86 -8.61
CA ASP A 45 -13.88 2.16 -8.41
C ASP A 45 -13.19 3.03 -7.35
N MET A 46 -12.28 2.46 -6.55
CA MET A 46 -11.62 3.13 -5.41
C MET A 46 -10.13 3.39 -5.64
N SER A 47 -9.59 2.93 -6.77
CA SER A 47 -8.17 3.03 -7.10
C SER A 47 -7.95 3.66 -8.47
N VAL A 48 -6.82 4.35 -8.62
CA VAL A 48 -6.43 5.01 -9.87
C VAL A 48 -4.95 4.72 -10.14
N ARG A 49 -4.66 4.14 -11.30
CA ARG A 49 -3.30 4.00 -11.82
C ARG A 49 -2.87 5.30 -12.51
N THR A 50 -1.68 5.77 -12.22
CA THR A 50 -1.11 6.95 -12.89
C THR A 50 0.41 6.90 -12.87
N ASP A 51 1.06 7.53 -13.83
CA ASP A 51 2.51 7.77 -13.83
C ASP A 51 2.85 9.22 -13.37
N SER A 52 1.84 10.01 -13.02
CA SER A 52 1.95 11.44 -12.76
C SER A 52 1.69 11.81 -11.30
N VAL A 53 2.64 12.50 -10.69
CA VAL A 53 2.50 13.09 -9.35
C VAL A 53 1.43 14.20 -9.37
N ALA A 54 1.32 14.95 -10.46
CA ALA A 54 0.29 15.97 -10.64
C ALA A 54 -1.13 15.39 -10.63
N GLU A 55 -1.33 14.25 -11.28
CA GLU A 55 -2.62 13.54 -11.25
C GLU A 55 -2.90 12.94 -9.87
N ALA A 56 -1.89 12.34 -9.23
CA ALA A 56 -2.01 11.78 -7.88
C ALA A 56 -2.53 12.81 -6.86
N ARG A 57 -2.10 14.07 -6.97
CA ARG A 57 -2.55 15.19 -6.13
C ARG A 57 -4.03 15.53 -6.33
N GLN A 58 -4.56 15.38 -7.54
CA GLN A 58 -5.96 15.71 -7.86
C GLN A 58 -6.95 14.65 -7.39
N ARG A 59 -6.48 13.53 -6.85
CA ARG A 59 -7.29 12.38 -6.41
C ARG A 59 -7.14 12.10 -4.91
N PRO A 60 -7.46 13.05 -4.01
CA PRO A 60 -7.30 12.84 -2.56
C PRO A 60 -8.28 11.78 -1.99
N ASP A 61 -9.36 11.49 -2.72
CA ASP A 61 -10.41 10.53 -2.34
C ASP A 61 -10.20 9.11 -2.90
N ALA A 62 -9.09 8.85 -3.60
CA ALA A 62 -8.81 7.55 -4.21
C ALA A 62 -7.43 7.01 -3.80
N LEU A 63 -7.32 5.68 -3.76
CA LEU A 63 -6.03 4.99 -3.65
C LEU A 63 -5.26 5.18 -4.95
N VAL A 64 -4.14 5.92 -4.91
CA VAL A 64 -3.36 6.16 -6.12
C VAL A 64 -2.25 5.12 -6.23
N LEU A 65 -2.18 4.42 -7.36
CA LEU A 65 -1.10 3.51 -7.72
C LEU A 65 -0.16 4.25 -8.67
N LEU A 66 0.90 4.83 -8.12
CA LEU A 66 1.84 5.69 -8.83
C LEU A 66 2.99 4.84 -9.40
N THR A 67 3.02 4.70 -10.72
CA THR A 67 4.01 3.95 -11.50
C THR A 67 4.78 4.89 -12.43
N PRO A 68 5.69 5.73 -11.92
CA PRO A 68 6.32 6.78 -12.71
C PRO A 68 7.25 6.19 -13.78
N VAL A 69 7.20 6.75 -14.99
CA VAL A 69 8.13 6.37 -16.07
C VAL A 69 9.55 6.89 -15.78
N ASN A 70 9.65 8.08 -15.17
CA ASN A 70 10.91 8.65 -14.69
C ASN A 70 10.87 8.76 -13.16
N GLU A 71 11.38 7.73 -12.50
CA GLU A 71 11.31 7.61 -11.05
C GLU A 71 11.99 8.78 -10.33
N ARG A 72 13.17 9.23 -10.79
CA ARG A 72 13.88 10.35 -10.17
C ARG A 72 13.08 11.64 -10.24
N ALA A 73 12.56 11.99 -11.42
CA ALA A 73 11.76 13.20 -11.59
C ALA A 73 10.49 13.16 -10.73
N ALA A 74 9.86 11.99 -10.60
CA ALA A 74 8.70 11.82 -9.73
C ALA A 74 9.06 12.03 -8.25
N ILE A 75 10.21 11.51 -7.78
CA ILE A 75 10.69 11.77 -6.42
C ILE A 75 10.96 13.26 -6.19
N GLU A 76 11.65 13.93 -7.12
CA GLU A 76 11.93 15.36 -7.02
C GLU A 76 10.64 16.19 -6.96
N GLU A 77 9.64 15.83 -7.77
CA GLU A 77 8.33 16.48 -7.71
C GLU A 77 7.60 16.20 -6.39
N LEU A 78 7.64 14.96 -5.88
CA LEU A 78 7.04 14.61 -4.59
C LEU A 78 7.69 15.36 -3.42
N ASP A 79 9.02 15.48 -3.43
CA ASP A 79 9.76 16.23 -2.40
C ASP A 79 9.40 17.72 -2.46
N GLY A 80 9.28 18.30 -3.66
CA GLY A 80 8.90 19.70 -3.84
C GLY A 80 7.42 20.02 -3.63
N THR A 81 6.54 19.01 -3.71
CA THR A 81 5.07 19.17 -3.60
C THR A 81 4.46 18.46 -2.40
N ARG A 82 5.30 17.98 -1.48
CA ARG A 82 4.94 17.24 -0.27
C ARG A 82 3.71 17.79 0.45
N ASP A 83 3.73 19.07 0.80
CA ASP A 83 2.66 19.68 1.59
C ASP A 83 1.34 19.78 0.79
N GLN A 84 1.43 19.95 -0.53
CA GLN A 84 0.26 19.94 -1.42
C GLN A 84 -0.32 18.54 -1.62
N LEU A 85 0.49 17.50 -1.42
CA LEU A 85 0.00 16.12 -1.42
C LEU A 85 -0.72 15.77 -0.12
N LEU A 86 -0.35 16.43 0.99
CA LEU A 86 -0.93 16.23 2.32
C LEU A 86 -2.19 17.07 2.58
N GLU A 87 -2.32 18.22 1.91
CA GLU A 87 -3.44 19.13 2.10
C GLU A 87 -4.26 19.29 0.81
N PRO A 88 -5.57 18.93 0.82
CA PRO A 88 -6.37 18.45 1.95
C PRO A 88 -6.02 17.02 2.36
N ARG A 89 -6.32 16.67 3.63
CA ARG A 89 -6.07 15.34 4.19
C ARG A 89 -6.72 14.27 3.30
N ARG A 90 -5.89 13.36 2.79
CA ARG A 90 -6.32 12.31 1.87
C ARG A 90 -7.14 11.26 2.63
N LYS A 91 -8.10 10.65 1.95
CA LYS A 91 -8.84 9.48 2.49
C LYS A 91 -8.08 8.18 2.26
N HIS A 92 -7.22 8.16 1.25
CA HIS A 92 -6.46 6.99 0.81
C HIS A 92 -5.02 7.39 0.44
N PRO A 93 -4.03 6.49 0.68
CA PRO A 93 -2.63 6.80 0.44
C PRO A 93 -2.28 6.80 -1.05
N VAL A 94 -1.06 7.27 -1.34
CA VAL A 94 -0.40 7.04 -2.64
C VAL A 94 0.54 5.85 -2.47
N VAL A 95 0.37 4.81 -3.28
CA VAL A 95 1.28 3.67 -3.37
C VAL A 95 2.26 3.95 -4.50
N LEU A 96 3.50 4.30 -4.15
CA LEU A 96 4.58 4.59 -5.07
C LEU A 96 5.38 3.31 -5.35
N PHE A 97 5.36 2.87 -6.60
CA PHE A 97 6.13 1.70 -7.04
C PHE A 97 7.49 2.16 -7.58
N LEU A 98 8.58 1.64 -7.01
CA LEU A 98 9.96 1.94 -7.43
C LEU A 98 10.70 0.66 -7.78
N LEU A 99 11.50 0.71 -8.85
CA LEU A 99 12.43 -0.34 -9.19
C LEU A 99 13.48 -0.44 -8.08
N ARG A 100 13.69 -1.67 -7.60
CA ARG A 100 14.70 -1.95 -6.60
C ARG A 100 16.08 -1.54 -7.14
N ASP A 101 16.82 -0.82 -6.32
CA ASP A 101 18.14 -0.27 -6.66
C ASP A 101 18.12 0.65 -7.91
N GLY A 102 16.91 1.05 -8.35
CA GLY A 102 16.67 1.99 -9.43
C GLY A 102 16.90 3.45 -9.04
N ASP A 103 16.74 4.32 -10.02
CA ASP A 103 16.97 5.75 -9.86
C ASP A 103 16.02 6.39 -8.83
N GLY A 104 14.79 5.91 -8.69
CA GLY A 104 13.86 6.35 -7.67
C GLY A 104 14.33 6.03 -6.27
N THR A 105 14.83 4.80 -6.05
CA THR A 105 15.37 4.36 -4.75
C THR A 105 16.51 5.25 -4.30
N ARG A 106 17.39 5.65 -5.23
CA ARG A 106 18.51 6.55 -4.94
C ARG A 106 18.05 7.97 -4.63
N ALA A 107 17.20 8.54 -5.50
CA ALA A 107 16.64 9.87 -5.31
C ALA A 107 15.88 10.00 -3.99
N LEU A 108 15.15 8.94 -3.60
CA LEU A 108 14.36 8.91 -2.37
C LEU A 108 15.23 8.99 -1.11
N ARG A 109 16.46 8.46 -1.14
CA ARG A 109 17.44 8.61 -0.04
C ARG A 109 18.02 10.02 0.04
N GLU A 110 18.02 10.72 -1.07
CA GLU A 110 18.53 12.10 -1.20
C GLU A 110 17.43 13.14 -0.91
N ALA A 111 16.16 12.73 -0.80
CA ALA A 111 14.98 13.56 -0.54
C ALA A 111 14.69 13.73 0.97
N PRO A 112 15.11 14.84 1.61
CA PRO A 112 15.04 14.99 3.05
C PRO A 112 13.61 15.18 3.56
N SER A 113 12.73 15.76 2.74
CA SER A 113 11.34 16.04 3.14
C SER A 113 10.47 14.77 3.13
N LEU A 114 10.87 13.77 2.33
CA LEU A 114 10.24 12.45 2.25
C LEU A 114 10.78 11.46 3.29
N ALA A 115 11.90 11.77 3.96
CA ALA A 115 12.57 10.91 4.93
C ALA A 115 11.70 10.44 6.11
N SER A 116 10.67 11.21 6.49
CA SER A 116 9.70 10.83 7.52
C SER A 116 8.67 9.80 7.04
N TRP A 117 8.41 9.71 5.73
CA TRP A 117 7.45 8.78 5.14
C TRP A 117 8.09 7.42 4.83
N ILE A 118 9.36 7.42 4.43
CA ILE A 118 10.11 6.21 4.07
C ILE A 118 10.36 5.30 5.28
N ARG A 119 10.58 5.86 6.48
CA ARG A 119 10.76 5.06 7.72
C ARG A 119 9.52 4.24 8.11
N GLY A 120 8.37 4.55 7.48
CA GLY A 120 7.08 3.90 7.62
C GLY A 120 6.93 2.58 6.85
N SER A 121 7.45 2.59 5.62
CA SER A 121 6.78 1.93 4.50
C SER A 121 7.79 1.25 3.59
N ASP A 122 8.63 0.39 4.18
CA ASP A 122 9.62 -0.42 3.45
C ASP A 122 9.20 -1.91 3.40
N PRO A 123 8.13 -2.28 2.67
CA PRO A 123 7.91 -3.64 2.28
C PRO A 123 8.89 -3.95 1.14
N ASP A 124 10.12 -4.30 1.48
CA ASP A 124 10.99 -5.00 0.55
C ASP A 124 10.48 -6.45 0.43
N PRO A 125 9.87 -6.85 -0.71
CA PRO A 125 9.22 -8.15 -0.88
C PRO A 125 10.16 -9.36 -0.68
N GLU A 126 11.48 -9.17 -0.74
CA GLU A 126 12.46 -10.23 -0.46
C GLU A 126 13.12 -10.11 0.93
N ARG A 127 13.09 -8.94 1.60
CA ARG A 127 13.56 -8.78 2.99
C ARG A 127 12.46 -8.94 4.04
N LEU A 128 11.21 -9.10 3.62
CA LEU A 128 10.09 -9.51 4.46
C LEU A 128 10.29 -10.98 4.88
N ALA A 129 10.89 -11.15 6.06
CA ALA A 129 11.16 -12.44 6.70
C ALA A 129 9.89 -13.31 6.79
N GLU A 130 10.09 -14.63 6.75
CA GLU A 130 9.07 -15.68 6.82
C GLU A 130 7.91 -15.33 7.78
N VAL A 131 6.73 -15.08 7.21
CA VAL A 131 5.52 -14.85 8.00
C VAL A 131 5.01 -16.20 8.48
N ASP A 132 5.08 -16.44 9.79
CA ASP A 132 4.38 -17.54 10.44
C ASP A 132 2.87 -17.27 10.37
N VAL A 133 2.21 -17.95 9.43
CA VAL A 133 0.78 -17.82 9.15
C VAL A 133 -0.07 -18.14 10.38
N GLU A 134 0.38 -19.07 11.23
CA GLU A 134 -0.37 -19.43 12.44
C GLU A 134 -0.22 -18.35 13.51
N ALA A 135 0.98 -17.77 13.65
CA ALA A 135 1.18 -16.62 14.54
C ALA A 135 0.39 -15.38 14.09
N GLU A 136 0.35 -15.10 12.78
CA GLU A 136 -0.46 -13.99 12.24
C GLU A 136 -1.97 -14.21 12.40
N ARG A 137 -2.44 -15.46 12.30
CA ARG A 137 -3.84 -15.78 12.62
C ARG A 137 -4.19 -15.47 14.07
N GLN A 138 -3.32 -15.89 15.00
CA GLN A 138 -3.53 -15.62 16.42
C GLN A 138 -3.50 -14.11 16.72
N ALA A 139 -2.60 -13.37 16.08
CA ALA A 139 -2.55 -11.91 16.19
C ALA A 139 -3.83 -11.25 15.63
N PHE A 140 -4.29 -11.69 14.45
CA PHE A 140 -5.52 -11.19 13.85
C PHE A 140 -6.74 -11.43 14.75
N GLU A 141 -6.86 -12.64 15.30
CA GLU A 141 -7.92 -13.01 16.24
C GLU A 141 -7.87 -12.20 17.53
N ALA A 142 -6.68 -11.99 18.09
CA ALA A 142 -6.49 -11.17 19.28
C ALA A 142 -6.84 -9.69 19.05
N GLU A 143 -6.52 -9.14 17.89
CA GLU A 143 -6.74 -7.73 17.56
C GLU A 143 -8.20 -7.43 17.15
N ASN A 144 -8.86 -8.37 16.47
CA ASN A 144 -10.16 -8.13 15.83
C ASN A 144 -11.31 -8.92 16.50
N GLY A 145 -11.00 -9.79 17.46
CA GLY A 145 -12.00 -10.55 18.24
C GLY A 145 -12.78 -11.58 17.42
N ALA A 146 -12.30 -11.93 16.23
CA ALA A 146 -12.91 -12.90 15.32
C ALA A 146 -11.83 -13.56 14.47
N SER A 147 -12.07 -14.81 14.09
CA SER A 147 -11.22 -15.47 13.08
C SER A 147 -11.26 -14.71 11.75
N PRO A 148 -10.20 -14.81 10.93
CA PRO A 148 -10.19 -14.27 9.57
C PRO A 148 -11.46 -14.62 8.77
N GLU A 149 -11.93 -15.86 8.86
CA GLU A 149 -13.11 -16.36 8.16
C GLU A 149 -14.41 -15.68 8.64
N GLU A 150 -14.60 -15.60 9.96
CA GLU A 150 -15.78 -14.98 10.55
C GLU A 150 -15.81 -13.48 10.29
N TRP A 151 -14.65 -12.84 10.38
CA TRP A 151 -14.50 -11.41 10.09
C TRP A 151 -14.83 -11.14 8.61
N LEU A 152 -14.28 -11.93 7.70
CA LEU A 152 -14.57 -11.83 6.26
C LEU A 152 -16.02 -12.05 5.93
N SER A 153 -16.65 -13.05 6.54
CA SER A 153 -18.07 -13.33 6.35
C SER A 153 -18.93 -12.10 6.72
N ARG A 154 -18.63 -11.46 7.85
CA ARG A 154 -19.31 -10.23 8.29
C ARG A 154 -19.04 -9.05 7.35
N TRP A 155 -17.80 -8.89 6.90
CA TRP A 155 -17.43 -7.82 5.98
C TRP A 155 -18.09 -7.98 4.61
N ARG A 156 -18.07 -9.19 4.04
CA ARG A 156 -18.75 -9.56 2.78
C ARG A 156 -20.28 -9.37 2.89
N ALA A 157 -20.85 -9.62 4.06
CA ALA A 157 -22.27 -9.39 4.36
C ALA A 157 -22.61 -7.91 4.68
N ASN A 158 -21.68 -6.96 4.51
CA ASN A 158 -21.84 -5.54 4.86
C ASN A 158 -22.14 -5.26 6.34
N GLY A 159 -21.79 -6.19 7.23
CA GLY A 159 -21.89 -6.02 8.69
C GLY A 159 -20.74 -5.21 9.30
N ILE A 160 -19.73 -4.86 8.51
CA ILE A 160 -18.57 -4.03 8.89
C ILE A 160 -18.50 -2.85 7.90
N PRO A 161 -18.31 -1.59 8.37
CA PRO A 161 -18.13 -0.43 7.50
C PRO A 161 -17.00 -0.65 6.49
N ARG A 162 -17.09 -0.05 5.30
CA ARG A 162 -16.05 -0.13 4.25
C ARG A 162 -15.24 1.16 4.17
N ASP A 163 -14.32 1.28 5.11
CA ASP A 163 -13.31 2.33 5.16
C ASP A 163 -11.92 1.78 4.79
N ALA A 164 -10.92 2.65 4.65
CA ALA A 164 -9.56 2.24 4.26
C ALA A 164 -8.99 1.16 5.20
N ARG A 165 -9.26 1.24 6.51
CA ARG A 165 -8.77 0.28 7.50
C ARG A 165 -9.39 -1.10 7.29
N THR A 166 -10.70 -1.16 7.12
CA THR A 166 -11.47 -2.40 6.98
C THR A 166 -11.28 -3.07 5.61
N VAL A 167 -11.10 -2.30 4.54
CA VAL A 167 -10.71 -2.85 3.22
C VAL A 167 -9.39 -3.61 3.34
N VAL A 168 -8.40 -3.03 4.01
CA VAL A 168 -7.11 -3.69 4.22
C VAL A 168 -7.23 -4.87 5.20
N LEU A 169 -8.08 -4.78 6.23
CA LEU A 169 -8.31 -5.90 7.15
C LEU A 169 -8.95 -7.09 6.44
N SER A 170 -9.85 -6.83 5.48
CA SER A 170 -10.42 -7.88 4.64
C SER A 170 -9.35 -8.63 3.86
N TYR A 171 -8.31 -7.92 3.43
CA TYR A 171 -7.22 -8.54 2.71
C TYR A 171 -6.33 -9.38 3.61
N ARG A 172 -5.90 -8.83 4.76
CA ARG A 172 -5.16 -9.61 5.77
C ARG A 172 -5.93 -10.87 6.17
N ALA A 173 -7.25 -10.75 6.34
CA ALA A 173 -8.11 -11.89 6.62
C ALA A 173 -8.19 -12.89 5.45
N SER A 174 -8.22 -12.43 4.20
CA SER A 174 -8.29 -13.30 3.00
C SER A 174 -7.02 -14.12 2.80
N LEU A 175 -5.88 -13.59 3.23
CA LEU A 175 -4.61 -14.31 3.18
C LEU A 175 -4.43 -15.35 4.27
N LEU A 176 -5.14 -15.15 5.38
CA LEU A 176 -5.14 -16.06 6.52
C LEU A 176 -6.28 -17.10 6.42
N GLU A 177 -7.22 -16.93 5.48
CA GLU A 177 -8.36 -17.84 5.23
C GLU A 177 -7.87 -19.26 4.96
N LYS A 178 -8.30 -20.23 5.77
CA LYS A 178 -8.00 -21.64 5.54
C LYS A 178 -8.81 -22.15 4.34
N ARG A 179 -8.12 -22.64 3.31
CA ARG A 179 -8.73 -23.33 2.16
C ARG A 179 -9.14 -24.76 2.50
#